data_AF-L5NJZ7-F1
#
_entry.id   AF-L5NJZ7-F1
#
_cell.length_a   1.000
_cell.length_b   1.000
_cell.length_c   1.000
_cell.angle_alpha   90.00
_cell.angle_beta   90.00
_cell.angle_gamma   90.00
#
_symmetry.space_group_name_H-M   'P 1'
#
loop_
_entity.id
_entity.type
_entity.pdbx_description
1 polymer ?
#
loop_
_entity_poly.entity_id
_entity_poly.type
_entity_poly.pdbx_seq_one_letter_code
_entity_poly.pdbx_strand_id
1 'polypeptide(L)' 'LIEHPATMTHSPLSQTERDALGISDSLLRLSVGVEHVDDLRSDLASALSVL' A
#
# COMPACT_ATOMS: atom_id res chain seq x y z
N LEU A 1 -8.99 -3.16 -1.63
CA LEU A 1 -8.70 -2.13 -0.59
C LEU A 1 -7.20 -1.86 -0.57
N ILE A 2 -6.77 -0.60 -0.50
CA ILE A 2 -5.34 -0.22 -0.40
C ILE A 2 -5.11 0.68 0.81
N GLU A 3 -3.95 0.59 1.45
CA GLU A 3 -3.55 1.49 2.54
C GLU A 3 -2.05 1.82 2.51
N HIS A 4 -1.71 2.91 3.20
CA HIS A 4 -0.34 3.29 3.52
C HIS A 4 -0.08 3.01 5.02
N PRO A 5 0.56 1.88 5.39
CA PRO A 5 0.67 1.46 6.79
C PRO A 5 1.36 2.49 7.68
N ALA A 6 2.42 3.15 7.19
CA ALA A 6 3.21 4.10 7.96
C ALA A 6 2.42 5.34 8.42
N THR A 7 1.43 5.81 7.65
CA THR A 7 0.56 6.96 8.04
C THR A 7 -0.82 6.55 8.50
N MET A 8 -1.15 5.26 8.50
CA MET A 8 -2.48 4.75 8.88
C MET A 8 -2.35 3.76 10.03
N THR A 9 -2.46 2.47 9.75
CA THR A 9 -2.57 1.38 10.75
C THR A 9 -1.36 1.29 11.68
N HIS A 10 -0.18 1.72 11.23
CA HIS A 10 1.07 1.69 12.00
C HIS A 10 1.61 3.09 12.30
N SER A 11 0.79 4.14 12.11
CA SER A 11 1.15 5.52 12.45
C SER A 11 1.53 5.77 13.92
N PRO A 12 1.02 5.02 14.93
CA PRO A 12 1.44 5.24 16.31
C PRO A 12 2.88 4.77 16.62
N LEU A 13 3.47 3.92 15.77
CA LEU A 13 4.83 3.42 15.96
C LEU A 13 5.86 4.49 15.56
N SER A 14 6.97 4.58 16.29
CA SER A 14 8.12 5.38 15.87
C SER A 14 8.75 4.83 14.58
N GLN A 15 9.57 5.63 13.89
CA GLN A 15 10.29 5.19 12.69
C GLN A 15 11.12 3.93 12.96
N THR A 16 11.89 3.92 14.05
CA THR A 16 12.76 2.79 14.42
C THR A 16 11.97 1.50 14.66
N GLU A 17 10.79 1.58 15.28
CA GLU A 17 9.91 0.43 15.48
C GLU A 17 9.34 -0.09 14.16
N ARG A 18 8.94 0.83 13.25
CA ARG A 18 8.47 0.46 11.91
C ARG A 18 9.56 -0.20 11.07
N ASP A 19 10.77 0.36 11.10
CA ASP A 19 11.94 -0.17 10.37
C ASP A 19 12.30 -1.58 10.85
N ALA A 20 12.25 -1.83 12.17
CA ALA A 20 12.48 -3.16 12.74
C ALA A 20 11.45 -4.21 12.29
N LEU A 21 10.25 -3.77 11.89
CA LEU A 21 9.19 -4.61 11.33
C LEU A 21 9.19 -4.66 9.80
N GLY A 22 10.12 -3.98 9.14
CA GLY A 22 10.19 -3.89 7.67
C GLY A 22 9.12 -2.98 7.05
N ILE A 23 8.56 -2.05 7.81
CA ILE A 23 7.51 -1.12 7.36
C ILE A 23 8.18 0.20 6.94
N SER A 24 8.51 0.32 5.65
CA SER A 24 9.04 1.57 5.08
C SER A 24 7.93 2.61 4.84
N ASP A 25 8.30 3.89 4.79
CA ASP A 25 7.41 5.00 4.44
C ASP A 25 6.94 5.00 2.96
N SER A 26 7.46 4.09 2.13
CA SER A 26 6.98 3.87 0.76
C SER A 26 6.12 2.61 0.60
N LEU A 27 5.84 1.89 1.69
CA LEU A 27 5.13 0.62 1.62
C LEU A 27 3.64 0.86 1.34
N LEU A 28 3.12 0.35 0.22
CA LEU A 28 1.69 0.25 -0.03
C LEU A 28 1.22 -1.19 0.20
N ARG A 29 0.14 -1.37 0.97
CA ARG A 29 -0.47 -2.67 1.20
C ARG A 29 -1.79 -2.77 0.45
N LEU A 30 -1.89 -3.74 -0.46
CA LEU A 30 -3.10 -4.01 -1.23
C LEU A 30 -3.75 -5.31 -0.75
N SER A 31 -5.03 -5.25 -0.38
CA SER A 31 -5.90 -6.40 -0.25
C SER A 31 -6.70 -6.53 -1.54
N VAL A 32 -6.37 -7.56 -2.32
CA VAL A 32 -6.98 -7.86 -3.62
C VAL A 32 -8.35 -8.48 -3.40
N GLY A 33 -9.38 -7.89 -4.01
CA GLY A 33 -10.75 -8.37 -3.93
C GLY A 33 -11.05 -9.48 -4.94
N VAL A 34 -12.33 -9.62 -5.28
CA VAL A 34 -12.84 -10.65 -6.21
C VAL A 34 -13.36 -10.05 -7.52
N GLU A 35 -12.93 -8.83 -7.84
CA GLU A 35 -13.24 -8.13 -9.08
C GLU A 35 -12.58 -8.79 -10.30
N HIS A 36 -12.98 -8.37 -11.50
CA HIS A 36 -12.38 -8.86 -12.74
C HIS A 36 -10.88 -8.49 -12.80
N VAL A 37 -10.05 -9.46 -13.16
CA VAL A 37 -8.58 -9.28 -13.15
C VAL A 37 -8.11 -8.17 -14.07
N ASP A 38 -8.77 -7.97 -15.21
CA ASP A 38 -8.37 -6.96 -16.19
C ASP A 38 -8.70 -5.54 -15.71
N ASP A 39 -9.80 -5.37 -14.97
CA ASP A 39 -10.16 -4.10 -14.35
C ASP A 39 -9.13 -3.71 -13.28
N LEU A 40 -8.75 -4.66 -12.41
CA LEU A 40 -7.71 -4.45 -11.39
C LEU A 40 -6.36 -4.08 -12.01
N ARG A 41 -5.97 -4.76 -13.10
CA ARG A 41 -4.72 -4.47 -13.81
C ARG A 41 -4.76 -3.09 -14.47
N SER A 42 -5.87 -2.75 -15.11
CA SER A 42 -6.04 -1.45 -15.76
C SER A 42 -6.00 -0.30 -14.75
N ASP A 43 -6.64 -0.46 -13.60
CA ASP A 43 -6.67 0.55 -12.55
C ASP A 43 -5.26 0.80 -11.98
N LEU A 44 -4.54 -0.27 -11.63
CA LEU A 44 -3.16 -0.17 -11.16
C LEU A 44 -2.22 0.43 -12.23
N ALA A 45 -2.36 0.04 -13.50
CA ALA A 45 -1.55 0.58 -14.58
C ALA A 45 -1.79 2.09 -14.78
N SER A 46 -3.06 2.51 -14.75
CA SER A 46 -3.44 3.92 -14.82
C SER A 46 -2.84 4.73 -13.67
N ALA A 47 -3.00 4.26 -12.43
CA ALA A 47 -2.48 4.92 -11.24
C ALA A 47 -0.95 5.03 -11.22
N LEU A 48 -0.23 4.01 -11.69
CA LEU A 48 1.22 4.03 -11.77
C LEU A 48 1.77 4.88 -12.92
N SER A 49 0.95 5.18 -13.94
CA SER A 49 1.38 5.98 -15.10
C SER A 49 1.50 7.49 -14.82
N VAL A 50 0.93 7.95 -13.70
CA VAL A 50 0.92 9.38 -13.30
C VAL A 50 1.93 9.71 -12.19
N LEU A 51 2.77 8.74 -11.83
CA LEU A 51 3.92 8.91 -10.92
C LEU A 51 5.13 9.45 -11.67
#